data_AF-A0A251V3M7-F1
#
_entry.id   AF-A0A251V3M7-F1
#
_cell.length_a   1.000
_cell.length_b   1.000
_cell.length_c   1.000
_cell.angle_alpha   90.00
_cell.angle_beta   90.00
_cell.angle_gamma   90.00
#
_symmetry.space_group_name_H-M   'P 1'
#
loop_
_entity.id
_entity.type
_entity.pdbx_description
1 polymer ?
#
loop_
_entity_poly.entity_id
_entity_poly.type
_entity_poly.pdbx_seq_one_letter_code
_entity_poly.pdbx_strand_id
1 'polypeptide(L)'
;MIRYLITLGTYIDKKCPFTGDVSIRGRILAGTCHSAKMVRTIIVHQDYLHYVKKYQCYEKRHSNIPTHISPCFRVKEGDHVTVG
;
A
#
# COMPACT_ATOMS: atom_id res chain seq x y z
N MET A 1 -3.23 15.44 6.54
CA MET A 1 -3.28 15.44 8.02
C MET A 1 -2.80 14.08 8.55
N ILE A 2 -1.48 13.82 8.58
CA ILE A 2 -0.88 12.64 9.26
C ILE A 2 0.50 13.08 9.82
N ARG A 3 0.52 14.16 10.62
CA ARG A 3 1.76 14.72 11.20
C ARG A 3 1.86 14.60 12.73
N TYR A 4 0.93 13.93 13.40
CA TYR A 4 0.89 13.93 14.87
C TYR A 4 0.68 12.53 15.45
N LEU A 5 1.71 11.66 15.40
CA LEU A 5 1.91 10.53 16.35
C LEU A 5 3.16 9.65 16.10
N ILE A 6 4.15 10.08 15.32
CA ILE A 6 5.22 9.16 14.83
C ILE A 6 6.45 9.06 15.78
N THR A 7 6.58 9.93 16.79
CA THR A 7 7.88 10.12 17.48
C THR A 7 8.15 9.26 18.73
N LEU A 8 7.27 8.34 19.14
CA LEU A 8 7.44 7.55 20.38
C LEU A 8 7.54 6.03 20.16
N GLY A 9 8.28 5.60 19.13
CA GLY A 9 8.54 4.17 18.89
C GLY A 9 10.03 3.88 18.72
N THR A 10 10.58 2.96 19.53
CA THR A 10 11.96 2.44 19.43
C THR A 10 12.08 1.37 18.33
N TYR A 11 11.44 1.55 17.17
CA TYR A 11 11.54 0.58 16.09
C TYR A 11 12.76 0.90 15.20
N ILE A 12 13.61 -0.10 14.99
CA ILE A 12 14.75 -0.01 14.06
C ILE A 12 14.34 -0.74 12.78
N ASP A 13 14.01 0.02 11.74
CA ASP A 13 13.66 -0.54 10.43
C ASP A 13 14.28 0.29 9.32
N LYS A 14 15.26 -0.28 8.63
CA LYS A 14 16.04 0.39 7.57
C LYS A 14 15.23 0.62 6.29
N LYS A 15 14.10 -0.09 6.12
CA LYS A 15 13.25 -0.02 4.93
C LYS A 15 12.11 1.00 5.10
N CYS A 16 12.04 1.68 6.25
CA CYS A 16 11.03 2.68 6.51
C CYS A 16 11.38 4.03 5.85
N PRO A 17 10.41 4.69 5.19
CA PRO A 17 10.66 5.94 4.50
C PRO A 17 10.84 7.16 5.43
N PHE A 18 10.40 7.06 6.69
CA PHE A 18 10.48 8.18 7.65
C PHE A 18 11.74 8.19 8.50
N THR A 19 12.23 7.01 8.90
CA THR A 19 13.35 6.85 9.86
C THR A 19 14.53 6.08 9.25
N GLY A 20 14.40 5.58 8.02
CA GLY A 20 15.41 4.80 7.32
C GLY A 20 15.93 5.48 6.05
N ASP A 21 16.70 4.74 5.26
CA ASP A 21 17.44 5.27 4.10
C ASP A 21 16.66 5.22 2.78
N VAL A 22 15.38 4.82 2.82
CA VAL A 22 14.56 4.62 1.61
C VAL A 22 13.81 5.90 1.25
N SER A 23 14.06 6.43 0.04
CA SER A 23 13.31 7.56 -0.50
C SER A 23 12.15 7.10 -1.39
N ILE A 24 10.94 7.59 -1.12
CA ILE A 24 9.76 7.41 -1.98
C ILE A 24 9.97 8.20 -3.28
N ARG A 25 9.93 7.52 -4.42
CA ARG A 25 10.08 8.12 -5.77
C ARG A 25 9.23 7.36 -6.77
N GLY A 26 8.71 8.06 -7.77
CA GLY A 26 7.89 7.47 -8.83
C GLY A 26 6.41 7.70 -8.62
N ARG A 27 5.58 6.70 -8.97
CA ARG A 27 4.12 6.81 -8.91
C ARG A 27 3.60 6.37 -7.54
N ILE A 28 2.69 7.16 -7.00
CA ILE A 28 1.96 6.82 -5.78
C ILE A 28 0.68 6.09 -6.18
N LEU A 29 0.50 4.88 -5.65
CA LEU A 29 -0.65 4.01 -5.90
C LEU A 29 -1.57 4.03 -4.68
N ALA A 30 -2.88 4.02 -4.93
CA ALA A 30 -3.88 3.87 -3.88
C ALA A 30 -4.66 2.57 -4.11
N GLY A 31 -4.91 1.83 -3.05
CA GLY A 31 -5.64 0.58 -3.10
C GLY A 31 -6.17 0.17 -1.74
N THR A 32 -6.79 -1.01 -1.69
CA THR A 32 -7.34 -1.58 -0.46
C THR A 32 -6.41 -2.67 0.06
N CYS A 33 -6.28 -2.79 1.38
CA CYS A 33 -5.57 -3.89 2.00
C CYS A 33 -6.39 -5.17 1.91
N HIS A 34 -5.95 -6.13 1.10
CA HIS A 34 -6.62 -7.42 1.02
C HIS A 34 -6.20 -8.35 2.15
N SER A 35 -4.89 -8.44 2.43
CA SER A 35 -4.39 -9.24 3.55
C SER A 35 -3.18 -8.62 4.22
N ALA A 36 -3.15 -8.73 5.56
CA ALA A 36 -2.09 -8.23 6.42
C ALA A 36 -1.49 -9.35 7.31
N LYS A 37 -1.44 -10.58 6.77
CA LYS A 37 -0.99 -11.77 7.51
C LYS A 37 0.52 -11.88 7.64
N MET A 38 1.27 -11.25 6.74
CA MET A 38 2.73 -11.31 6.73
C MET A 38 3.33 -10.27 7.68
N VAL A 39 4.49 -10.61 8.25
CA VAL A 39 5.23 -9.68 9.10
C VAL A 39 5.81 -8.55 8.24
N ARG A 40 5.41 -7.30 8.52
CA ARG A 40 5.91 -6.07 7.87
C ARG A 40 5.70 -5.97 6.35
N THR A 41 4.77 -6.71 5.78
CA THR A 41 4.36 -6.57 4.37
C THR A 41 2.86 -6.82 4.25
N ILE A 42 2.19 -6.03 3.42
CA ILE A 42 0.75 -6.16 3.13
C ILE A 42 0.56 -6.44 1.64
N ILE A 43 -0.58 -7.06 1.31
CA ILE A 43 -1.01 -7.22 -0.08
C ILE A 43 -2.07 -6.17 -0.37
N VAL A 44 -1.72 -5.21 -1.23
CA VAL A 44 -2.65 -4.21 -1.72
C VAL A 44 -3.33 -4.73 -2.97
N HIS A 45 -4.65 -4.60 -2.99
CA HIS A 45 -5.50 -4.96 -4.12
C HIS A 45 -5.96 -3.69 -4.81
N GLN A 46 -5.81 -3.68 -6.13
CA GLN A 46 -6.19 -2.58 -6.99
C GLN A 46 -7.06 -3.09 -8.12
N ASP A 47 -8.34 -2.71 -8.07
CA ASP A 47 -9.33 -2.95 -9.11
C ASP A 47 -9.23 -1.89 -10.21
N TYR A 48 -9.30 -2.35 -11.47
CA TYR A 48 -9.42 -1.47 -12.63
C TYR A 48 -10.32 -2.09 -13.70
N LEU A 49 -10.92 -1.22 -14.51
CA LEU A 49 -11.77 -1.60 -15.62
C LEU A 49 -10.94 -1.61 -16.91
N HIS A 50 -10.85 -2.78 -17.54
CA HIS A 50 -10.20 -2.95 -18.83
C HIS A 50 -11.23 -2.87 -19.96
N TYR A 51 -11.05 -1.93 -20.90
CA TYR A 51 -11.97 -1.75 -22.02
C TYR A 51 -11.68 -2.70 -23.19
N VAL A 52 -12.67 -3.48 -23.60
CA VAL A 52 -12.56 -4.41 -24.74
C VAL A 52 -13.20 -3.79 -25.98
N LYS A 53 -12.34 -3.28 -26.88
CA LYS A 53 -12.76 -2.54 -28.09
C LYS A 53 -13.75 -3.29 -28.98
N LYS A 54 -13.60 -4.61 -29.14
CA LYS A 54 -14.45 -5.43 -30.01
C LYS A 54 -15.92 -5.46 -29.57
N TYR A 55 -16.16 -5.49 -28.26
CA TYR A 55 -17.51 -5.62 -27.69
C TYR A 55 -18.01 -4.32 -27.06
N GLN A 56 -17.19 -3.27 -27.06
CA GLN A 56 -17.49 -1.99 -26.40
C GLN A 56 -17.89 -2.13 -24.91
N CYS A 57 -17.40 -3.18 -24.24
CA CYS A 57 -17.68 -3.46 -22.83
C CYS A 57 -16.44 -3.28 -21.95
N TYR A 58 -16.65 -3.11 -20.65
CA TYR A 58 -15.60 -3.08 -19.64
C TYR A 58 -15.54 -4.39 -18.87
N GLU A 59 -14.34 -4.95 -18.75
CA GLU A 59 -14.03 -6.12 -17.93
C GLU A 59 -13.42 -5.68 -16.60
N LYS A 60 -13.90 -6.23 -15.48
CA LYS A 60 -13.28 -6.00 -14.16
C LYS A 60 -12.02 -6.84 -14.06
N ARG A 61 -10.90 -6.19 -13.75
CA ARG A 61 -9.63 -6.85 -13.44
C ARG A 61 -9.09 -6.34 -12.13
N HIS A 62 -8.30 -7.17 -11.47
CA HIS A 62 -7.60 -6.81 -10.26
C HIS A 62 -6.12 -7.13 -10.37
N SER A 63 -5.31 -6.36 -9.65
CA SER A 63 -3.89 -6.60 -9.49
C SER A 63 -3.53 -6.61 -8.01
N ASN A 64 -2.68 -7.56 -7.62
CA ASN A 64 -2.20 -7.70 -6.26
C ASN A 64 -0.76 -7.23 -6.20
N ILE A 65 -0.49 -6.23 -5.37
CA ILE A 65 0.83 -5.61 -5.24
C ILE A 65 1.32 -5.85 -3.80
N PRO A 66 2.45 -6.55 -3.60
CA PRO A 66 3.04 -6.68 -2.28
C PRO A 66 3.75 -5.38 -1.91
N THR A 67 3.44 -4.83 -0.74
CA THR A 67 3.98 -3.53 -0.32
C THR A 67 4.49 -3.61 1.12
N HIS A 68 5.64 -2.97 1.36
CA HIS A 68 6.27 -2.97 2.67
C HIS A 68 5.50 -2.03 3.61
N ILE A 69 5.23 -2.49 4.83
CA ILE A 69 4.60 -1.66 5.85
C ILE A 69 5.61 -1.36 6.96
N SER A 70 5.80 -0.07 7.20
CA SER A 70 6.55 0.40 8.37
C SER A 70 5.79 0.05 9.65
N PRO A 71 6.47 -0.39 10.73
CA PRO A 71 5.84 -0.68 12.02
C PRO A 71 5.18 0.54 12.68
N CYS A 72 5.37 1.75 12.14
CA CYS A 72 4.63 2.94 12.56
C CYS A 72 3.12 2.85 12.23
N PHE A 73 2.74 2.08 11.21
CA PHE A 73 1.34 1.95 10.80
C PHE A 73 0.77 0.62 11.25
N ARG A 74 -0.35 0.68 11.97
CA ARG A 74 -1.17 -0.50 12.29
C ARG A 74 -2.31 -0.57 11.29
N VAL A 75 -2.16 -1.41 10.27
CA VAL A 75 -3.12 -1.56 9.17
C VAL A 75 -3.82 -2.90 9.31
N LYS A 76 -5.13 -2.91 9.04
CA LYS A 76 -5.98 -4.11 9.03
C LYS A 76 -6.49 -4.39 7.62
N GLU A 77 -7.06 -5.58 7.44
CA GLU A 77 -7.73 -5.95 6.19
C GLU A 77 -8.94 -5.05 5.97
N GLY A 78 -9.11 -4.53 4.74
CA GLY A 78 -10.17 -3.59 4.37
C GLY A 78 -9.80 -2.11 4.43
N ASP A 79 -8.65 -1.74 4.99
CA ASP A 79 -8.23 -0.34 5.05
C ASP A 79 -7.81 0.19 3.67
N HIS A 80 -8.12 1.47 3.41
CA HIS A 80 -7.62 2.18 2.23
C HIS A 80 -6.20 2.69 2.48
N VAL A 81 -5.25 2.26 1.66
CA VAL A 81 -3.83 2.58 1.83
C VAL A 81 -3.27 3.24 0.58
N THR A 82 -2.39 4.22 0.82
CA THR A 82 -1.61 4.90 -0.23
C THR A 82 -0.17 4.43 -0.12
N VAL A 83 0.39 3.95 -1.23
CA VAL A 83 1.73 3.35 -1.32
C VAL A 83 2.56 4.13 -2.33
N GLY A 84 3.84 4.36 -2.03
CA GLY A 84 4.82 4.97 -2.93
C GLY A 84 6.23 4.52 -2.61
#